data_AF-X0TMK7-F1
#
_entry.id   AF-X0TMK7-F1
#
_cell.length_a   1.000
_cell.length_b   1.000
_cell.length_c   1.000
_cell.angle_alpha   90.00
_cell.angle_beta   90.00
_cell.angle_gamma   90.00
#
_symmetry.space_group_name_H-M   'P 1'
#
loop_
_entity.id
_entity.type
_entity.pdbx_description
1 polymer ?
#
loop_
_entity_poly.entity_id
_entity_poly.type
_entity_poly.pdbx_seq_one_letter_code
_entity_poly.pdbx_strand_id
1 'polypeptide(L)'
;DELFAGYAYHHAYARKPRALADEITRSLGAMHNINLQRVDRITMAQGLEARTPFLDRDLIDFAQSIPASLKMKIVDKATHETTEKWILRKACEDLLPTDLVWRKKAQFDEGTGTVGALDQAISRLLGVKPPVDREREGKLYERLLREQYKDPDLILENAGMWSAKRIAV
;
A
#
# COMPACT_ATOMS: atom_id res chain seq x y z
N ASP A 1 4.03 4.89 1.83
CA ASP A 1 4.82 4.20 0.79
C ASP A 1 4.82 4.95 -0.55
N GLU A 2 3.73 5.66 -0.81
CA GLU A 2 3.35 6.37 -2.02
C GLU A 2 4.27 7.53 -2.36
N LEU A 3 4.88 8.20 -1.36
CA LEU A 3 5.79 9.32 -1.58
C LEU A 3 7.25 8.92 -1.83
N PHE A 4 7.70 7.83 -1.20
CA PHE A 4 9.12 7.46 -1.09
C PHE A 4 9.43 6.07 -1.67
N ALA A 5 8.62 5.58 -2.62
CA ALA A 5 8.84 4.32 -3.31
C ALA A 5 8.85 3.07 -2.38
N GLY A 6 7.95 2.98 -1.40
CA GLY A 6 7.99 1.95 -0.36
C GLY A 6 7.43 0.54 -0.67
N TYR A 7 6.69 0.36 -1.77
CA TYR A 7 6.13 -0.95 -2.14
C TYR A 7 7.14 -1.87 -2.83
N ALA A 8 7.00 -3.18 -2.60
CA ALA A 8 7.87 -4.21 -3.17
C ALA A 8 7.93 -4.18 -4.72
N TYR A 9 6.84 -3.85 -5.39
CA TYR A 9 6.83 -3.77 -6.86
C TYR A 9 7.65 -2.59 -7.40
N HIS A 10 7.95 -1.57 -6.59
CA HIS A 10 8.79 -0.44 -7.01
C HIS A 10 10.24 -0.85 -7.30
N HIS A 11 10.73 -1.98 -6.75
CA HIS A 11 12.08 -2.47 -7.04
C HIS A 11 12.29 -2.73 -8.54
N ALA A 12 11.23 -3.07 -9.28
CA ALA A 12 11.26 -3.23 -10.73
C ALA A 12 11.58 -1.91 -11.50
N TYR A 13 11.47 -0.76 -10.82
CA TYR A 13 11.73 0.56 -11.38
C TYR A 13 13.11 1.13 -11.01
N ALA A 14 13.97 0.39 -10.31
CA ALA A 14 15.26 0.89 -9.82
C ALA A 14 16.18 1.47 -10.93
N ARG A 15 16.00 1.03 -12.19
CA ARG A 15 16.71 1.56 -13.38
C ARG A 15 15.87 2.47 -14.26
N LYS A 16 14.64 2.81 -13.84
CA LYS A 16 13.64 3.58 -14.59
C LYS A 16 13.10 4.73 -13.72
N PRO A 17 13.95 5.69 -13.30
CA PRO A 17 13.56 6.72 -12.33
C PRO A 17 12.40 7.59 -12.81
N ARG A 18 12.29 7.88 -14.11
CA ARG A 18 11.14 8.63 -14.64
C ARG A 18 9.83 7.86 -14.46
N ALA A 19 9.81 6.59 -14.86
CA ALA A 19 8.62 5.74 -14.70
C ALA A 19 8.27 5.53 -13.22
N LEU A 20 9.25 5.51 -12.31
CA LEU A 20 8.99 5.48 -10.87
C LEU A 20 8.31 6.77 -10.38
N ALA A 21 8.78 7.93 -10.85
CA ALA A 21 8.16 9.21 -10.50
C ALA A 21 6.70 9.30 -10.99
N ASP A 22 6.44 8.83 -12.21
CA ASP A 22 5.09 8.79 -12.78
C ASP A 22 4.19 7.83 -11.96
N GLU A 23 4.70 6.66 -11.56
CA GLU A 23 3.95 5.68 -10.74
C GLU A 23 3.68 6.19 -9.32
N ILE A 24 4.64 6.84 -8.67
CA ILE A 24 4.46 7.51 -7.36
C ILE A 24 3.35 8.56 -7.45
N THR A 25 3.38 9.40 -8.49
CA THR A 25 2.38 10.44 -8.71
C THR A 25 0.99 9.85 -8.94
N ARG A 26 0.89 8.81 -9.78
CA ARG A 26 -0.35 8.05 -9.98
C ARG A 26 -0.87 7.45 -8.67
N SER A 27 0.01 6.82 -7.89
CA SER A 27 -0.34 6.21 -6.60
C SER A 27 -0.85 7.26 -5.61
N LEU A 28 -0.22 8.44 -5.56
CA LEU A 28 -0.65 9.57 -4.73
C LEU A 28 -2.07 10.02 -5.10
N GLY A 29 -2.36 10.17 -6.39
CA GLY A 29 -3.69 10.55 -6.89
C GLY A 29 -4.78 9.52 -6.56
N ALA A 30 -4.43 8.24 -6.49
CA ALA A 30 -5.37 7.16 -6.17
C ALA A 30 -5.68 7.03 -4.67
N MET A 31 -4.86 7.57 -3.77
CA MET A 31 -4.90 7.25 -2.32
C MET A 31 -6.27 7.45 -1.66
N HIS A 32 -7.03 8.46 -2.11
CA HIS A 32 -8.36 8.78 -1.59
C HIS A 32 -9.34 7.61 -1.68
N ASN A 33 -9.22 6.76 -2.71
CA ASN A 33 -10.08 5.60 -2.95
C ASN A 33 -9.47 4.26 -2.51
N ILE A 34 -8.27 4.25 -1.91
CA ILE A 34 -7.62 3.03 -1.40
C ILE A 34 -7.24 3.18 0.07
N ASN A 35 -6.04 3.70 0.37
CA ASN A 35 -5.49 3.71 1.72
C ASN A 35 -6.19 4.70 2.64
N LEU A 36 -6.54 5.89 2.14
CA LEU A 36 -7.17 6.92 2.96
C LEU A 36 -8.62 6.59 3.27
N GLN A 37 -9.34 6.00 2.32
CA GLN A 37 -10.71 5.52 2.55
C GLN A 37 -10.76 4.55 3.75
N ARG A 38 -9.82 3.60 3.82
CA ARG A 38 -9.74 2.65 4.94
C ARG A 38 -9.42 3.34 6.26
N VAL A 39 -8.41 4.21 6.29
CA VAL A 39 -8.00 4.91 7.52
C VAL A 39 -9.14 5.76 8.06
N ASP A 40 -9.76 6.57 7.20
CA ASP A 40 -10.87 7.46 7.56
C ASP A 40 -12.07 6.66 8.11
N ARG A 41 -12.61 5.71 7.32
CA ARG A 41 -13.82 4.96 7.70
C ARG A 41 -13.64 4.13 8.98
N ILE A 42 -12.51 3.45 9.15
CA ILE A 42 -12.27 2.60 10.32
C ILE A 42 -12.08 3.43 11.58
N THR A 43 -11.38 4.56 11.50
CA THR A 43 -11.13 5.40 12.69
C THR A 43 -12.37 6.18 13.09
N MET A 44 -13.10 6.74 12.12
CA MET A 44 -14.37 7.42 12.38
C MET A 44 -15.46 6.48 12.90
N ALA A 45 -15.48 5.21 12.48
CA ALA A 45 -16.36 4.21 13.07
C ALA A 45 -16.11 3.97 14.57
N GLN A 46 -14.95 4.37 15.08
CA GLN A 46 -14.58 4.32 16.50
C GLN A 46 -14.56 5.71 17.17
N GLY A 47 -15.03 6.77 16.48
CA GLY A 47 -15.01 8.14 16.99
C GLY A 47 -13.59 8.72 17.14
N LEU A 48 -12.62 8.23 16.36
CA LEU A 48 -11.22 8.65 16.40
C LEU A 48 -10.86 9.46 15.14
N GLU A 49 -10.16 10.57 15.33
CA GLU A 49 -9.57 11.35 14.23
C GLU A 49 -8.16 10.82 13.93
N ALA A 50 -7.95 10.27 12.73
CA ALA A 50 -6.61 9.93 12.25
C ALA A 50 -5.94 11.12 11.56
N ARG A 51 -4.68 11.37 11.91
CA ARG A 51 -3.83 12.34 11.21
C ARG A 51 -2.76 11.63 10.40
N THR A 52 -2.45 12.19 9.23
CA THR A 52 -1.50 11.62 8.27
C THR A 52 -0.38 12.63 7.97
N PRO A 53 0.60 12.84 8.88
CA PRO A 53 1.63 13.87 8.71
C PRO A 53 2.42 13.78 7.41
N PHE A 54 2.58 12.56 6.87
CA PHE A 54 3.23 12.36 5.58
C PHE A 54 2.48 13.00 4.40
N LEU A 55 1.20 13.34 4.56
CA LEU A 55 0.36 13.96 3.54
C LEU A 55 0.16 15.46 3.75
N ASP A 56 1.00 16.06 4.59
CA ASP A 56 1.15 17.51 4.59
C ASP A 56 1.55 18.00 3.17
N ARG A 57 0.98 19.14 2.74
CA ARG A 57 1.16 19.63 1.37
C ARG A 57 2.61 19.99 1.08
N ASP A 58 3.27 20.65 2.01
CA ASP A 58 4.66 21.07 1.84
C ASP A 58 5.58 19.83 1.78
N LEU A 59 5.28 18.81 2.59
CA LEU A 59 5.99 17.54 2.54
C LEU A 59 5.74 16.77 1.23
N ILE A 60 4.51 16.79 0.70
CA ILE A 60 4.19 16.18 -0.61
C ILE A 60 4.99 16.87 -1.71
N ASP A 61 4.98 18.20 -1.74
CA ASP A 61 5.67 18.99 -2.76
C ASP A 61 7.18 18.75 -2.70
N PHE A 62 7.76 18.80 -1.50
CA PHE A 62 9.16 18.46 -1.28
C PHE A 62 9.48 17.02 -1.70
N ALA A 63 8.65 16.06 -1.30
CA ALA A 63 8.88 14.66 -1.66
C ALA A 63 8.80 14.47 -3.19
N GLN A 64 7.89 15.15 -3.89
CA GLN A 64 7.74 15.08 -5.34
C GLN A 64 8.89 15.75 -6.09
N SER A 65 9.55 16.77 -5.51
CA SER A 65 10.74 17.40 -6.11
C SER A 65 12.01 16.54 -6.01
N ILE A 66 12.05 15.56 -5.11
CA ILE A 66 13.23 14.68 -4.96
C ILE A 66 13.36 13.73 -6.16
N PRO A 67 14.57 13.62 -6.76
CA PRO A 67 14.83 12.62 -7.81
C PRO A 67 14.43 11.20 -7.38
N ALA A 68 13.61 10.52 -8.18
CA ALA A 68 13.11 9.19 -7.85
C ALA A 68 14.23 8.13 -7.66
N SER A 69 15.40 8.34 -8.26
CA SER A 69 16.62 7.52 -8.04
C SER A 69 17.19 7.60 -6.62
N LEU A 70 16.79 8.61 -5.84
CA LEU A 70 17.08 8.71 -4.41
C LEU A 70 16.00 8.08 -3.53
N LYS A 71 14.83 7.74 -4.09
CA LYS A 71 13.75 7.04 -3.38
C LYS A 71 13.93 5.52 -3.48
N MET A 72 14.28 5.03 -4.67
CA MET A 72 14.64 3.63 -4.92
C MET A 72 16.09 3.56 -5.40
N LYS A 73 16.96 2.96 -4.59
CA LYS A 73 18.40 2.97 -4.84
C LYS A 73 18.93 1.58 -5.11
N ILE A 74 19.81 1.45 -6.09
CA ILE A 74 20.69 0.27 -6.23
C ILE A 74 21.85 0.46 -5.25
N VAL A 75 21.90 -0.38 -4.21
CA VAL A 75 22.91 -0.33 -3.14
C VAL A 75 24.13 -1.19 -3.44
N ASP A 76 23.96 -2.23 -4.27
CA ASP A 76 25.06 -3.04 -4.78
C ASP A 76 24.93 -3.18 -6.29
N LYS A 77 25.98 -2.78 -7.01
CA LYS A 77 26.01 -2.83 -8.48
C LYS A 77 26.24 -4.23 -9.03
N ALA A 78 26.92 -5.12 -8.30
CA ALA A 78 27.22 -6.48 -8.73
C ALA A 78 26.00 -7.38 -8.54
N THR A 79 25.36 -7.32 -7.38
CA THR A 79 24.16 -8.12 -7.09
C THR A 79 22.87 -7.46 -7.56
N HIS A 80 22.93 -6.17 -7.92
CA HIS A 80 21.78 -5.33 -8.22
C HIS A 80 20.78 -5.23 -7.06
N GLU A 81 21.25 -5.41 -5.82
CA GLU A 81 20.43 -5.22 -4.64
C GLU A 81 19.91 -3.77 -4.59
N THR A 82 18.66 -3.64 -4.19
CA THR A 82 17.96 -2.36 -4.14
C THR A 82 17.34 -2.12 -2.78
N THR A 83 17.21 -0.85 -2.43
CA THR A 83 16.58 -0.42 -1.19
C THR A 83 15.56 0.67 -1.45
N GLU A 84 14.36 0.44 -0.95
CA GLU A 84 13.22 1.34 -0.95
C GLU A 84 13.36 2.44 0.11
N LYS A 85 12.68 3.57 -0.11
CA LYS A 85 12.66 4.73 0.79
C LYS A 85 14.05 5.23 1.16
N TRP A 86 15.01 5.11 0.24
CA TRP A 86 16.40 5.35 0.58
C TRP A 86 16.59 6.74 1.22
N ILE A 87 16.24 7.81 0.52
CA ILE A 87 16.40 9.17 1.07
C ILE A 87 15.74 9.37 2.43
N LEU A 88 14.57 8.75 2.68
CA LEU A 88 13.86 8.85 3.95
C LEU A 88 14.61 8.08 5.06
N ARG A 89 15.14 6.89 4.76
CA ARG A 89 15.97 6.13 5.70
C ARG A 89 17.22 6.93 6.06
N LYS A 90 17.87 7.54 5.06
CA LYS A 90 19.02 8.43 5.25
C LYS A 90 18.73 9.58 6.19
N ALA A 91 17.59 10.23 6.01
CA ALA A 91 17.19 11.39 6.79
C ALA A 91 16.85 11.06 8.26
N CYS A 92 16.69 9.78 8.62
CA CYS A 92 16.33 9.34 9.96
C CYS A 92 17.42 8.48 10.64
N GLU A 93 18.62 8.34 10.05
CA GLU A 93 19.70 7.49 10.57
C GLU A 93 20.16 7.91 11.99
N ASP A 94 20.05 9.20 12.31
CA ASP A 94 20.41 9.79 13.60
C ASP A 94 19.25 9.79 14.60
N LEU A 95 18.02 9.51 14.16
CA LEU A 95 16.81 9.57 14.98
C LEU A 95 16.35 8.21 15.51
N LEU A 96 16.74 7.10 14.87
CA LEU A 96 16.22 5.77 15.13
C LEU A 96 17.33 4.71 15.11
N PRO A 97 17.18 3.58 15.85
CA PRO A 97 18.13 2.48 15.81
C PRO A 97 18.38 1.96 14.38
N THR A 98 19.64 1.66 14.07
CA THR A 98 20.08 1.25 12.73
C THR A 98 19.30 0.05 12.19
N ASP A 99 19.04 -0.95 13.03
CA ASP A 99 18.28 -2.15 12.67
C ASP A 99 16.83 -1.83 12.29
N LEU A 100 16.23 -0.79 12.89
CA LEU A 100 14.89 -0.31 12.54
C LEU A 100 14.90 0.54 11.26
N VAL A 101 15.86 1.46 11.13
CA VAL A 101 16.04 2.34 9.95
C VAL A 101 16.28 1.53 8.69
N TRP A 102 16.95 0.39 8.79
CA TRP A 102 17.35 -0.44 7.65
C TRP A 102 16.58 -1.76 7.53
N ARG A 103 15.56 -1.95 8.36
CA ARG A 103 14.67 -3.11 8.27
C ARG A 103 14.00 -3.18 6.90
N LYS A 104 14.05 -4.36 6.27
CA LYS A 104 13.30 -4.65 5.05
C LYS A 104 11.80 -4.49 5.32
N LYS A 105 11.08 -3.89 4.36
CA LYS A 105 9.62 -3.76 4.45
C LYS A 105 8.97 -5.15 4.59
N ALA A 106 8.11 -5.30 5.59
CA ALA A 106 7.12 -6.38 5.67
C ALA A 106 5.72 -5.79 5.40
N GLN A 107 4.83 -6.51 4.72
CA GLN A 107 3.45 -6.05 4.53
C GLN A 107 2.69 -6.10 5.87
N PHE A 108 1.62 -5.30 6.00
CA PHE A 108 0.90 -5.15 7.27
C PHE A 108 0.26 -6.47 7.72
N ASP A 109 -0.35 -7.19 6.78
CA ASP A 109 -1.00 -8.48 6.96
C ASP A 109 -0.02 -9.61 7.32
N GLU A 110 1.18 -9.60 6.73
CA GLU A 110 2.28 -10.49 7.13
C GLU A 110 2.76 -10.19 8.55
N GLY A 111 2.90 -8.91 8.90
CA GLY A 111 3.38 -8.47 10.21
C GLY A 111 2.39 -8.72 11.35
N THR A 112 1.09 -8.75 11.09
CA THR A 112 0.05 -9.04 12.08
C THR A 112 -0.27 -10.54 12.22
N GLY A 113 0.24 -11.39 11.33
CA GLY A 113 -0.10 -12.83 11.30
C GLY A 113 -1.55 -13.11 10.91
N THR A 114 -2.28 -12.12 10.39
CA THR A 114 -3.73 -12.24 10.13
C THR A 114 -4.05 -12.92 8.81
N VAL A 115 -3.08 -13.10 7.91
CA VAL A 115 -3.29 -13.74 6.60
C VAL A 115 -3.95 -15.11 6.74
N GLY A 116 -3.43 -15.96 7.62
CA GLY A 116 -3.99 -17.30 7.84
C GLY A 116 -5.39 -17.27 8.46
N ALA A 117 -5.64 -16.35 9.39
CA ALA A 117 -6.95 -16.20 10.02
C ALA A 117 -8.02 -15.72 9.02
N LEU A 118 -7.65 -14.77 8.15
CA LEU A 118 -8.54 -14.25 7.11
C LEU A 118 -8.89 -15.32 6.07
N ASP A 119 -7.89 -16.07 5.58
CA ASP A 119 -8.10 -17.15 4.61
C ASP A 119 -8.99 -18.26 5.19
N GLN A 120 -8.83 -18.60 6.47
CA GLN A 120 -9.73 -19.51 7.17
C GLN A 120 -11.16 -18.96 7.29
N ALA A 121 -11.32 -17.67 7.61
CA ALA A 121 -12.64 -17.04 7.72
C ALA A 121 -13.37 -17.01 6.37
N ILE A 122 -12.67 -16.60 5.29
CA ILE A 122 -13.19 -16.59 3.93
C ILE A 122 -13.56 -18.02 3.49
N SER A 123 -12.69 -18.99 3.76
CA SER A 123 -12.94 -20.41 3.48
C SER A 123 -14.24 -20.90 4.14
N ARG A 124 -14.48 -20.54 5.40
CA ARG A 124 -15.72 -20.89 6.12
C ARG A 124 -16.96 -20.22 5.50
N LEU A 125 -16.86 -18.94 5.14
CA LEU A 125 -17.97 -18.18 4.53
C LEU A 125 -18.33 -18.66 3.12
N LEU A 126 -17.36 -19.25 2.41
CA LEU A 126 -17.54 -19.79 1.06
C LEU A 126 -17.78 -21.31 1.04
N GLY A 127 -17.56 -22.02 2.15
CA GLY A 127 -17.63 -23.48 2.21
C GLY A 127 -16.55 -24.18 1.37
N VAL A 128 -15.38 -23.54 1.18
CA VAL A 128 -14.26 -24.06 0.39
C VAL A 128 -13.04 -24.33 1.27
N LYS A 129 -12.07 -25.10 0.77
CA LYS A 129 -10.79 -25.28 1.45
C LYS A 129 -9.81 -24.15 1.07
N PRO A 130 -8.96 -23.70 2.01
CA PRO A 130 -7.89 -22.75 1.72
C PRO A 130 -6.81 -23.38 0.81
N PRO A 131 -6.07 -22.57 0.04
CA PRO A 131 -6.19 -21.11 -0.06
C PRO A 131 -7.33 -20.68 -0.99
N VAL A 132 -8.00 -19.59 -0.64
CA VAL A 132 -9.02 -18.97 -1.50
C VAL A 132 -8.34 -18.04 -2.50
N ASP A 133 -8.63 -18.21 -3.79
CA ASP A 133 -8.12 -17.31 -4.83
C ASP A 133 -8.76 -15.91 -4.75
N ARG A 134 -8.07 -14.91 -5.31
CA ARG A 134 -8.50 -13.50 -5.26
C ARG A 134 -9.83 -13.24 -5.96
N GLU A 135 -10.19 -14.06 -6.95
CA GLU A 135 -11.46 -13.91 -7.67
C GLU A 135 -12.64 -14.31 -6.77
N ARG A 136 -12.53 -15.45 -6.09
CA ARG A 136 -13.53 -15.93 -5.13
C ARG A 136 -13.64 -15.01 -3.92
N GLU A 137 -12.50 -14.55 -3.40
CA GLU A 137 -12.47 -13.55 -2.33
C GLU A 137 -13.16 -12.25 -2.76
N GLY A 138 -12.86 -11.75 -3.97
CA GLY A 138 -13.51 -10.56 -4.53
C GLY A 138 -15.03 -10.71 -4.66
N LYS A 139 -15.50 -11.85 -5.17
CA LYS A 139 -16.94 -12.17 -5.27
C LYS A 139 -17.63 -12.22 -3.90
N LEU A 140 -16.94 -12.72 -2.86
CA LEU A 140 -17.46 -12.68 -1.50
C LEU A 140 -17.64 -11.23 -1.02
N TYR A 141 -16.62 -10.38 -1.22
CA TYR A 141 -16.70 -8.97 -0.84
C TYR A 141 -17.78 -8.21 -1.59
N GLU A 142 -17.93 -8.45 -2.89
CA GLU A 142 -19.03 -7.88 -3.67
C GLU A 142 -20.39 -8.26 -3.09
N ARG A 143 -20.61 -9.55 -2.78
CA ARG A 143 -21.86 -10.02 -2.15
C ARG A 143 -22.14 -9.28 -0.84
N LEU A 144 -21.14 -9.19 0.04
CA LEU A 144 -21.29 -8.52 1.33
C LEU A 144 -21.64 -7.03 1.18
N LEU A 145 -21.02 -6.34 0.21
CA LEU A 145 -21.32 -4.93 -0.08
C LEU A 145 -22.75 -4.77 -0.63
N ARG A 146 -23.20 -5.67 -1.51
CA ARG A 146 -24.58 -5.67 -2.03
C ARG A 146 -25.63 -5.89 -0.94
N GLU A 147 -25.33 -6.73 0.05
CA GLU A 147 -26.23 -6.99 1.18
C GLU A 147 -26.30 -5.82 2.16
N GLN A 148 -25.19 -5.08 2.33
CA GLN A 148 -25.07 -4.05 3.37
C GLN A 148 -25.57 -2.66 2.95
N TYR A 149 -25.45 -2.30 1.67
CA TYR A 149 -25.73 -0.95 1.18
C TYR A 149 -27.02 -0.88 0.37
N LYS A 150 -27.78 0.21 0.53
CA LYS A 150 -29.02 0.46 -0.24
C LYS A 150 -28.75 0.64 -1.73
N ASP A 151 -27.69 1.39 -2.07
CA ASP A 151 -27.25 1.67 -3.45
C ASP A 151 -25.85 1.06 -3.67
N PRO A 152 -25.75 -0.27 -3.81
CA PRO A 152 -24.45 -0.94 -3.78
C PRO A 152 -23.60 -0.66 -5.01
N ASP A 153 -24.20 -0.34 -6.16
CA ASP A 153 -23.45 -0.05 -7.38
C ASP A 153 -22.59 1.22 -7.22
N LEU A 154 -23.08 2.24 -6.50
CA LEU A 154 -22.28 3.43 -6.15
C LEU A 154 -21.05 3.09 -5.31
N ILE A 155 -21.15 2.07 -4.45
CA ILE A 155 -20.04 1.61 -3.61
C ILE A 155 -19.05 0.80 -4.46
N LEU A 156 -19.56 -0.09 -5.31
CA LEU A 156 -18.76 -0.99 -6.13
C LEU A 156 -17.98 -0.24 -7.22
N GLU A 157 -18.57 0.80 -7.82
CA GLU A 157 -17.88 1.68 -8.78
C GLU A 157 -16.66 2.39 -8.18
N ASN A 158 -16.61 2.53 -6.85
CA ASN A 158 -15.53 3.17 -6.12
C ASN A 158 -14.67 2.18 -5.32
N ALA A 159 -14.94 0.87 -5.45
CA ALA A 159 -14.18 -0.17 -4.78
C ALA A 159 -12.95 -0.54 -5.61
N GLY A 160 -11.77 -0.50 -4.98
CA GLY A 160 -10.54 -0.90 -5.66
C GLY A 160 -10.58 -2.36 -6.11
N MET A 161 -10.22 -2.61 -7.36
CA MET A 161 -10.13 -3.97 -7.93
C MET A 161 -8.68 -4.45 -8.03
N TRP A 162 -8.48 -5.73 -7.80
CA TRP A 162 -7.17 -6.36 -8.02
C TRP A 162 -6.85 -6.46 -9.50
N SER A 163 -5.77 -5.80 -9.94
CA SER A 163 -5.24 -5.91 -11.30
C SER A 163 -3.72 -6.00 -11.25
N ALA A 164 -3.14 -7.02 -11.92
CA ALA A 164 -1.69 -7.18 -12.08
C ALA A 164 -0.87 -6.99 -10.76
N LYS A 165 -1.29 -7.67 -9.68
CA LYS A 165 -0.67 -7.62 -8.33
C LYS A 165 -0.69 -6.24 -7.64
N ARG A 166 -1.55 -5.33 -8.08
CA ARG A 166 -1.83 -4.05 -7.40
C ARG A 166 -3.32 -3.79 -7.32
N ILE A 167 -3.70 -2.87 -6.45
CA ILE A 167 -5.08 -2.36 -6.40
C ILE A 167 -5.16 -1.22 -7.42
N ALA A 168 -6.05 -1.38 -8.40
CA ALA A 168 -6.43 -0.34 -9.34
C ALA A 168 -7.73 0.31 -8.85
N VAL A 169 -7.83 1.62 -9.10
CA VAL A 169 -9.09 2.38 -9.01
C VAL A 169 -9.63 2.45 -10.42
#